data_AF-A0A485BUM6-F1
#
_entry.id   AF-A0A485BUM6-F1
#
_cell.length_a   1.000
_cell.length_b   1.000
_cell.length_c   1.000
_cell.angle_alpha   90.00
_cell.angle_beta   90.00
_cell.angle_gamma   90.00
#
_symmetry.space_group_name_H-M   'P 1'
#
loop_
_entity.id
_entity.type
_entity.pdbx_description
1 polymer ?
#
loop_
_entity_poly.entity_id
_entity_poly.type
_entity_poly.pdbx_seq_one_letter_code
_entity_poly.pdbx_strand_id
1 'polypeptide(L)' 'MAVADLDKQPDSVSSVLKVFGILQALGEEREIGITELSQRVMMSKSTVYRFCRP' A
#
# COMPACT_ATOMS: atom_id res chain seq x y z
N MET A 1 -3.08 2.30 29.25
CA MET A 1 -2.36 2.58 27.98
C MET A 1 -1.25 1.56 27.83
N ALA A 2 -1.39 0.58 26.94
CA ALA A 2 -0.31 -0.34 26.58
C ALA A 2 0.20 0.04 25.19
N VAL A 3 1.21 0.91 25.15
CA VAL A 3 2.03 1.14 23.95
C VAL A 3 3.10 0.05 23.95
N ALA A 4 2.74 -1.13 23.47
CA ALA A 4 3.66 -2.26 23.34
C ALA A 4 4.02 -2.46 21.86
N ASP A 5 5.30 -2.23 21.57
CA ASP A 5 6.06 -2.94 20.54
C ASP A 5 5.53 -2.88 19.10
N LEU A 6 5.62 -1.70 18.48
CA LEU A 6 5.52 -1.58 17.00
C LEU A 6 6.82 -2.03 16.29
N ASP A 7 7.87 -2.39 17.04
CA ASP A 7 9.21 -2.69 16.52
C ASP A 7 9.32 -4.07 15.85
N LYS A 8 8.36 -4.96 16.11
CA LYS A 8 8.20 -6.24 15.42
C LYS A 8 6.89 -6.30 14.64
N GLN A 9 6.61 -5.34 13.77
CA GLN A 9 5.59 -5.60 12.75
C GLN A 9 6.13 -6.69 11.80
N PRO A 10 5.56 -7.92 11.80
CA PRO A 10 6.04 -8.96 10.91
C PRO A 10 5.82 -8.50 9.47
N ASP A 11 6.78 -8.75 8.58
CA ASP A 11 6.76 -8.32 7.17
C ASP A 11 5.44 -8.70 6.44
N SER A 12 4.80 -9.78 6.90
CA SER A 12 3.48 -10.22 6.47
C SER A 12 2.39 -9.17 6.70
N VAL A 13 2.36 -8.53 7.88
CA VAL A 13 1.38 -7.49 8.22
C VAL A 13 1.65 -6.22 7.39
N SER A 14 2.92 -5.88 7.18
CA SER A 14 3.32 -4.75 6.31
C SER A 14 2.90 -4.95 4.86
N SER A 15 2.92 -6.17 4.33
CA SER A 15 2.48 -6.46 2.97
C SER A 15 0.97 -6.30 2.80
N VAL A 16 0.20 -6.77 3.78
CA VAL A 16 -1.26 -6.62 3.81
C VAL A 16 -1.66 -5.15 3.89
N LEU A 17 -1.02 -4.37 4.75
CA LEU A 17 -1.27 -2.92 4.87
C LEU A 17 -1.04 -2.16 3.56
N LYS A 18 -0.01 -2.52 2.80
CA LYS A 18 0.26 -1.91 1.47
C LYS A 18 -0.85 -2.22 0.47
N VAL A 19 -1.38 -3.44 0.46
CA VAL A 19 -2.53 -3.82 -0.40
C VAL A 19 -3.77 -3.01 -0.03
N PHE A 20 -4.07 -2.88 1.27
CA PHE A 20 -5.18 -2.05 1.72
C PHE A 20 -4.98 -0.57 1.36
N GLY A 21 -3.75 -0.05 1.45
CA GLY A 21 -3.42 1.31 1.01
C GLY A 21 -3.69 1.54 -0.48
N ILE A 22 -3.41 0.55 -1.34
CA ILE A 22 -3.76 0.62 -2.77
C ILE A 22 -5.27 0.63 -2.96
N LEU A 23 -6.00 -0.29 -2.32
CA LEU A 23 -7.46 -0.38 -2.43
C LEU A 23 -8.16 0.88 -1.92
N GLN A 24 -7.66 1.46 -0.83
CA GLN A 24 -8.17 2.72 -0.30
C GLN A 24 -7.97 3.87 -1.31
N ALA A 25 -6.76 3.99 -1.88
CA ALA A 25 -6.49 5.02 -2.88
C ALA A 25 -7.36 4.86 -4.14
N LEU A 26 -7.63 3.63 -4.58
CA LEU A 26 -8.55 3.33 -5.69
C LEU A 26 -10.03 3.55 -5.33
N GLY A 27 -10.40 3.46 -4.05
CA GLY A 27 -11.76 3.72 -3.57
C GLY A 27 -12.08 5.20 -3.38
N GLU A 28 -11.07 6.01 -3.05
CA GLU A 28 -11.19 7.46 -2.90
C GLU A 28 -11.16 8.19 -4.24
N GLU A 29 -10.27 7.78 -5.15
CA GLU A 29 -10.08 8.41 -6.45
C GLU A 29 -10.55 7.50 -7.58
N ARG A 30 -11.52 7.97 -8.38
CA ARG A 30 -12.08 7.19 -9.50
C ARG A 30 -11.04 6.88 -10.58
N GLU A 31 -10.04 7.75 -10.73
CA GLU A 31 -8.93 7.62 -11.69
C GLU A 31 -7.63 8.11 -11.04
N ILE A 32 -6.75 7.18 -10.62
CA ILE A 32 -5.42 7.49 -10.07
C ILE A 32 -4.32 6.96 -10.98
N GLY A 33 -3.31 7.80 -11.26
CA GLY A 33 -2.16 7.42 -12.07
C GLY A 33 -1.20 6.49 -11.33
N ILE A 34 -0.57 5.54 -12.03
CA ILE A 34 0.42 4.58 -11.45
C ILE A 34 1.55 5.30 -10.69
N THR A 35 2.05 6.42 -11.24
CA THR A 35 3.13 7.20 -10.59
C THR A 35 2.67 7.79 -9.27
N GLU A 36 1.47 8.37 -9.24
CA GLU A 36 0.90 9.00 -8.04
C GLU A 36 0.56 7.95 -6.97
N LEU A 37 -0.06 6.84 -7.38
CA LEU A 37 -0.34 5.72 -6.50
C LEU A 37 0.95 5.15 -5.89
N SER A 38 2.01 4.96 -6.69
CA SER A 38 3.30 4.46 -6.19
C SER A 38 3.95 5.34 -5.14
N GLN A 39 3.84 6.67 -5.28
CA GLN A 39 4.32 7.63 -4.30
C GLN A 39 3.48 7.57 -3.01
N ARG A 40 2.16 7.47 -3.15
CA ARG A 40 1.22 7.43 -2.02
C ARG A 40 1.38 6.20 -1.14
N VAL A 41 1.56 5.02 -1.73
CA VAL A 41 1.75 3.76 -0.97
C VAL A 41 3.21 3.41 -0.67
N MET A 42 4.15 4.30 -1.02
CA MET A 42 5.61 4.09 -0.88
C MET A 42 6.09 2.77 -1.51
N MET A 43 5.58 2.46 -2.71
CA MET A 43 5.95 1.26 -3.46
C MET A 43 6.61 1.63 -4.78
N SER A 44 7.36 0.70 -5.37
CA SER A 44 7.88 0.90 -6.73
C SER A 44 6.75 0.93 -7.76
N LYS A 45 6.91 1.71 -8.83
CA LYS A 45 5.96 1.73 -9.96
C LYS A 45 5.72 0.33 -10.53
N SER A 46 6.76 -0.49 -10.63
CA SER A 46 6.67 -1.87 -11.10
C SER A 46 5.83 -2.76 -10.19
N THR A 47 5.88 -2.56 -8.87
CA THR A 47 5.07 -3.31 -7.91
C THR A 47 3.60 -2.92 -8.00
N VAL A 48 3.31 -1.63 -8.07
CA VAL A 48 1.94 -1.13 -8.26
C VAL A 48 1.38 -1.57 -9.61
N TYR A 49 2.18 -1.49 -10.66
CA TYR A 49 1.79 -1.93 -12.00
C TYR A 49 1.43 -3.42 -12.04
N ARG A 50 2.24 -4.28 -11.42
CA ARG A 50 1.97 -5.72 -11.28
C ARG A 50 0.74 -6.02 -10.40
N PHE A 51 0.43 -5.15 -9.44
CA PHE A 51 -0.77 -5.31 -8.62
C PHE A 51 -2.04 -4.99 -9.43
N CYS A 52 -2.02 -3.90 -10.20
CA CYS A 52 -3.18 -3.48 -11.01
C CYS A 52 -3.36 -4.31 -12.29
N ARG A 53 -2.32 -5.01 -12.75
CA ARG A 53 -2.34 -5.86 -13.93
C ARG A 53 -2.03 -7.31 -13.54
N PRO A 54 -3.05 -8.18 -13.39
CA PRO A 54 -2.84 -9.61 -13.10
C PRO A 54 -2.15 -10.33 -14.25
#